data_AF-A0A925FML1-F1
#
_entry.id   AF-A0A925FML1-F1
#
_cell.length_a   1.000
_cell.length_b   1.000
_cell.length_c   1.000
_cell.angle_alpha   90.00
_cell.angle_beta   90.00
_cell.angle_gamma   90.00
#
_symmetry.space_group_name_H-M   'P 1'
#
loop_
_entity.id
_entity.type
_entity.pdbx_description
1 polymer ?
#
loop_
_entity_poly.entity_id
_entity_poly.type
_entity_poly.pdbx_seq_one_letter_code
_entity_poly.pdbx_strand_id
1 'polypeptide(L)'
;MRTHRCGALRRAHAGQEVRLGGWVHRTRNLGGLVFLDLRDRDGIVQVSFDPSLAGAEGMETAQRLTSETVVLVSGTVVERPAEGRNAELATGDVEVRASAIKVVGPAVIPVIPVARGKGDQLPAEELRLKHRILDLRRPELQANLIMRHQLLQVARNTMTDLGFLEIETPILTKPTPEGARDYLVPSRVHPGQFYALPQSPQIYKQLLMVAGYDRYFQIARCFRDEDLRADRQPEFTQIDLEASFVSQEDVQHVVETVLVALWKSAGHEIPTPFPRLTWREAMERFGVDKPDLRYGTEIEDLSTLVGEDAAPFLRDAIAAGGRLRG
;
A
#
# COMPACT_ATOMS: atom_id res chain seq x y z
N MET A 1 12.39 -25.73 11.15
CA MET A 1 11.12 -26.14 10.49
C MET A 1 11.12 -25.78 9.00
N ARG A 2 11.30 -24.50 8.63
CA ARG A 2 11.52 -24.05 7.24
C ARG A 2 12.99 -23.66 7.03
N THR A 3 13.60 -24.04 5.91
CA THR A 3 14.99 -23.65 5.57
C THR A 3 15.06 -22.48 4.60
N HIS A 4 14.17 -22.45 3.62
CA HIS A 4 14.08 -21.38 2.63
C HIS A 4 12.64 -20.91 2.46
N ARG A 5 12.47 -19.70 1.93
CA ARG A 5 11.17 -19.22 1.46
C ARG A 5 10.94 -19.70 0.03
N CYS A 6 9.68 -19.91 -0.33
CA CYS A 6 9.27 -20.48 -1.60
C CYS A 6 9.80 -19.62 -2.76
N GLY A 7 9.49 -18.32 -2.78
CA GLY A 7 9.92 -17.41 -3.84
C GLY A 7 11.42 -17.04 -3.87
N ALA A 8 12.21 -17.50 -2.90
CA ALA A 8 13.64 -17.17 -2.80
C ALA A 8 14.54 -18.15 -3.58
N LEU A 9 14.03 -19.31 -3.99
CA LEU A 9 14.84 -20.33 -4.66
C LEU A 9 15.30 -19.89 -6.07
N ARG A 10 16.51 -20.28 -6.43
CA ARG A 10 17.24 -19.89 -7.67
C ARG A 10 18.13 -21.05 -8.12
N ARG A 11 18.67 -21.01 -9.34
CA ARG A 11 19.61 -22.05 -9.86
C ARG A 11 20.77 -22.34 -8.92
N ALA A 12 21.29 -21.33 -8.22
CA ALA A 12 22.36 -21.48 -7.22
C ALA A 12 22.01 -22.43 -6.06
N HIS A 13 20.72 -22.76 -5.88
CA HIS A 13 20.26 -23.70 -4.85
C HIS A 13 20.09 -25.13 -5.38
N ALA A 14 20.33 -25.40 -6.67
CA ALA A 14 20.19 -26.74 -7.25
C ALA A 14 21.06 -27.77 -6.49
N GLY A 15 20.48 -28.95 -6.25
CA GLY A 15 21.09 -30.04 -5.48
C GLY A 15 20.91 -29.91 -3.95
N GLN A 16 20.43 -28.79 -3.43
CA GLN A 16 20.24 -28.61 -1.99
C GLN A 16 18.92 -29.25 -1.50
N GLU A 17 18.98 -29.86 -0.32
CA GLU A 17 17.77 -30.26 0.41
C GLU A 17 17.13 -29.05 1.10
N VAL A 18 15.82 -28.92 0.93
CA VAL A 18 15.04 -27.80 1.46
C VAL A 18 13.79 -28.26 2.17
N ARG A 19 13.39 -27.50 3.18
CA ARG A 19 12.11 -27.62 3.87
C ARG A 19 11.34 -26.33 3.66
N LEU A 20 10.21 -26.41 2.97
CA LEU A 20 9.35 -25.30 2.63
C LEU A 20 8.03 -25.40 3.39
N GLY A 21 7.40 -24.25 3.62
CA GLY A 21 6.07 -24.17 4.20
C GLY A 21 5.30 -23.04 3.55
N GLY A 22 4.06 -23.32 3.15
CA GLY A 22 3.26 -22.37 2.40
C GLY A 22 1.84 -22.84 2.12
N TRP A 23 1.18 -22.11 1.23
CA TRP A 23 -0.16 -22.36 0.76
C TRP A 23 -0.10 -22.97 -0.64
N VAL A 24 -0.88 -24.03 -0.87
CA VAL A 24 -1.08 -24.58 -2.20
C VAL A 24 -1.79 -23.55 -3.07
N HIS A 25 -1.09 -22.97 -4.03
CA HIS A 25 -1.65 -21.97 -4.94
C HIS A 25 -2.50 -22.64 -6.01
N ARG A 26 -1.89 -23.58 -6.73
CA ARG A 26 -2.51 -24.39 -7.79
C ARG A 26 -2.01 -25.82 -7.68
N THR A 27 -2.84 -26.75 -8.16
CA THR A 27 -2.49 -28.16 -8.28
C THR A 27 -2.72 -28.60 -9.73
N ARG A 28 -1.85 -29.48 -10.23
CA ARG A 28 -1.98 -30.14 -11.53
C ARG A 28 -1.65 -31.61 -11.33
N ASN A 29 -2.63 -32.48 -11.57
CA ASN A 29 -2.48 -33.92 -11.44
C ASN A 29 -2.47 -34.55 -12.84
N LEU A 30 -1.36 -35.21 -13.20
CA LEU A 30 -1.19 -35.92 -14.47
C LEU A 30 -1.27 -37.45 -14.28
N GLY A 31 -1.91 -37.90 -13.19
CA GLY A 31 -2.02 -39.31 -12.80
C GLY A 31 -0.77 -39.81 -12.09
N GLY A 32 0.31 -40.03 -12.86
CA GLY A 32 1.58 -40.55 -12.33
C GLY A 32 2.48 -39.49 -11.68
N LEU A 33 2.16 -38.20 -11.86
CA LEU A 33 2.96 -37.08 -11.37
C LEU A 33 2.02 -35.96 -10.91
N VAL A 34 2.30 -35.37 -9.74
CA VAL A 34 1.53 -34.24 -9.21
C VAL A 34 2.44 -33.03 -9.11
N PHE A 35 1.96 -31.89 -9.63
CA PHE A 35 2.62 -30.60 -9.46
C PHE A 35 1.79 -29.69 -8.57
N LEU A 36 2.47 -29.04 -7.63
CA LEU A 36 1.91 -28.00 -6.78
C LEU A 36 2.68 -26.70 -7.00
N ASP A 37 1.97 -25.61 -7.17
CA ASP A 37 2.57 -24.29 -7.02
C ASP A 37 2.47 -23.93 -5.54
N LEU A 38 3.58 -23.95 -4.81
CA LEU A 38 3.63 -23.63 -3.38
C LEU A 38 3.95 -22.15 -3.20
N ARG A 39 3.04 -21.41 -2.56
CA ARG A 39 3.16 -19.97 -2.32
C ARG A 39 3.51 -19.67 -0.88
N ASP A 40 4.44 -18.75 -0.68
CA ASP A 40 4.54 -17.97 0.55
C ASP A 40 4.63 -16.47 0.24
N ARG A 41 4.98 -15.66 1.23
CA ARG A 41 5.03 -14.19 1.07
C ARG A 41 6.08 -13.71 0.06
N ASP A 42 7.12 -14.50 -0.20
CA ASP A 42 8.23 -14.10 -1.07
C ASP A 42 7.99 -14.55 -2.53
N GLY A 43 6.97 -15.39 -2.76
CA GLY A 43 6.57 -15.81 -4.10
C GLY A 43 6.13 -17.27 -4.16
N ILE A 44 6.17 -17.82 -5.37
CA ILE A 44 5.71 -19.16 -5.72
C ILE A 44 6.90 -20.00 -6.17
N VAL A 45 6.93 -21.29 -5.81
CA VAL A 45 7.82 -22.29 -6.41
C VAL A 45 7.04 -23.53 -6.81
N GLN A 46 7.42 -24.15 -7.94
CA GLN A 46 6.86 -25.44 -8.34
C GLN A 46 7.44 -26.55 -7.45
N VAL A 47 6.56 -27.43 -6.97
CA VAL A 47 6.89 -28.65 -6.26
C VAL A 47 6.34 -29.82 -7.07
N SER A 48 7.16 -30.82 -7.35
CA SER A 48 6.74 -32.05 -8.05
C SER A 48 6.79 -33.25 -7.12
N PHE A 49 5.80 -34.12 -7.23
CA PHE A 49 5.70 -35.39 -6.52
C PHE A 49 5.71 -36.52 -7.53
N ASP A 50 6.70 -37.39 -7.42
CA ASP A 50 6.77 -38.66 -8.14
C ASP A 50 6.70 -39.85 -7.16
N PRO A 51 6.17 -41.01 -7.59
CA PRO A 51 6.01 -42.17 -6.72
C PRO A 51 7.31 -42.72 -6.15
N SER A 52 8.45 -42.51 -6.84
CA SER A 52 9.74 -43.06 -6.41
C SER A 52 10.36 -42.27 -5.26
N LEU A 53 10.08 -40.97 -5.16
CA LEU A 53 10.59 -40.11 -4.09
C LEU A 53 9.59 -39.88 -2.96
N ALA A 54 8.32 -39.62 -3.28
CA ALA A 54 7.31 -39.27 -2.28
C ALA A 54 6.62 -40.48 -1.64
N GLY A 55 6.77 -41.68 -2.24
CA GLY A 55 6.07 -42.89 -1.84
C GLY A 55 4.55 -42.83 -2.04
N ALA A 56 3.86 -43.91 -1.72
CA ALA A 56 2.40 -44.01 -1.91
C ALA A 56 1.63 -43.00 -1.06
N GLU A 57 2.00 -42.82 0.20
CA GLU A 57 1.33 -41.90 1.14
C GLU A 57 1.52 -40.42 0.74
N GLY A 58 2.73 -40.05 0.32
CA GLY A 58 3.01 -38.70 -0.17
C GLY A 58 2.25 -38.37 -1.45
N MET A 59 2.15 -39.34 -2.38
CA MET A 59 1.35 -39.22 -3.60
C MET A 59 -0.14 -39.09 -3.31
N GLU A 60 -0.71 -39.95 -2.47
CA GLU A 60 -2.13 -39.90 -2.07
C GLU A 60 -2.46 -38.55 -1.42
N THR A 61 -1.58 -38.06 -0.55
CA THR A 61 -1.72 -36.75 0.08
C THR A 61 -1.71 -35.65 -0.97
N ALA A 62 -0.71 -35.61 -1.86
CA ALA A 62 -0.57 -34.58 -2.89
C ALA A 62 -1.76 -34.54 -3.86
N GLN A 63 -2.33 -35.70 -4.21
CA GLN A 63 -3.50 -35.81 -5.09
C GLN A 63 -4.79 -35.25 -4.49
N ARG A 64 -4.90 -35.22 -3.16
CA ARG A 64 -6.09 -34.73 -2.43
C ARG A 64 -6.05 -33.24 -2.08
N LEU A 65 -4.91 -32.57 -2.30
CA LEU A 65 -4.77 -31.18 -1.91
C LEU A 65 -5.68 -30.26 -2.74
N THR A 66 -6.37 -29.38 -2.03
CA THR A 66 -7.14 -28.29 -2.61
C THR A 66 -6.36 -26.98 -2.52
N SER A 67 -6.77 -25.99 -3.33
CA SER A 67 -6.19 -24.65 -3.26
C SER A 67 -6.32 -24.07 -1.85
N GLU A 68 -5.30 -23.31 -1.46
CA GLU A 68 -5.11 -22.69 -0.15
C GLU A 68 -4.85 -23.64 1.03
N THR A 69 -4.70 -24.96 0.80
CA THR A 69 -4.26 -25.90 1.85
C THR A 69 -2.87 -25.52 2.36
N VAL A 70 -2.67 -25.55 3.68
CA VAL A 70 -1.39 -25.23 4.30
C VAL A 70 -0.56 -26.49 4.45
N VAL A 71 0.62 -26.51 3.83
CA VAL A 71 1.49 -27.69 3.78
C VAL A 71 2.93 -27.36 4.16
N LEU A 72 3.62 -28.37 4.68
CA LEU A 72 5.08 -28.42 4.78
C LEU A 72 5.59 -29.45 3.78
N VAL A 73 6.62 -29.08 3.03
CA VAL A 73 7.25 -29.93 2.01
C VAL A 73 8.72 -30.04 2.32
N SER A 74 9.26 -31.27 2.27
CA SER A 74 10.70 -31.52 2.24
C SER A 74 11.07 -32.11 0.89
N GLY A 75 12.22 -31.72 0.34
CA GLY A 75 12.65 -32.20 -0.97
C GLY A 75 13.95 -31.59 -1.43
N THR A 76 14.34 -31.91 -2.67
CA THR A 76 15.59 -31.44 -3.27
C THR A 76 15.29 -30.45 -4.39
N VAL A 77 16.01 -29.33 -4.42
CA VAL A 77 15.92 -28.35 -5.50
C VAL A 77 16.59 -28.92 -6.75
N VAL A 78 15.90 -28.88 -7.88
CA VAL A 78 16.44 -29.31 -9.17
C VAL A 78 16.17 -28.24 -10.22
N GLU A 79 17.03 -28.18 -11.24
CA GLU A 79 16.74 -27.35 -12.41
C GLU A 79 15.60 -27.96 -13.23
N ARG A 80 14.70 -27.09 -13.70
CA ARG A 80 13.63 -27.50 -14.60
C ARG A 80 14.21 -27.75 -16.01
N PRO A 81 13.69 -28.75 -16.74
CA PRO A 81 13.99 -28.92 -18.16
C PRO A 81 13.74 -27.63 -18.93
N ALA A 82 14.47 -27.40 -20.03
CA ALA A 82 14.39 -26.16 -20.81
C ALA A 82 12.94 -25.79 -21.18
N GLU A 83 12.14 -26.78 -21.61
CA GLU A 83 10.72 -26.62 -21.96
C GLU A 83 9.81 -26.33 -20.76
N GLY A 84 10.24 -26.70 -19.55
CA GLY A 84 9.50 -26.49 -18.32
C GLY A 84 9.77 -25.13 -17.68
N ARG A 85 10.79 -24.37 -18.11
CA ARG A 85 11.15 -23.09 -17.48
C ARG A 85 10.03 -22.05 -17.62
N ASN A 86 9.76 -21.29 -16.56
CA ASN A 86 8.72 -20.26 -16.56
C ASN A 86 9.31 -18.87 -16.29
N ALA A 87 9.48 -18.06 -17.33
CA ALA A 87 10.07 -16.72 -17.22
C ALA A 87 9.24 -15.74 -16.36
N GLU A 88 7.97 -16.04 -16.08
CA GLU A 88 7.09 -15.20 -15.26
C GLU A 88 7.32 -15.38 -13.75
N LEU A 89 8.01 -16.45 -13.35
CA LEU A 89 8.32 -16.73 -11.95
C LEU A 89 9.80 -16.50 -11.67
N ALA A 90 10.10 -15.83 -10.57
CA ALA A 90 11.48 -15.63 -10.12
C ALA A 90 12.20 -16.96 -9.80
N THR A 91 11.45 -18.02 -9.46
CA THR A 91 11.95 -19.38 -9.26
C THR A 91 11.78 -20.26 -10.51
N GLY A 92 11.42 -19.67 -11.66
CA GLY A 92 10.91 -20.39 -12.81
C GLY A 92 11.88 -21.36 -13.48
N ASP A 93 13.17 -21.23 -13.15
CA ASP A 93 14.25 -22.12 -13.59
C ASP A 93 14.40 -23.38 -12.73
N VAL A 94 13.80 -23.43 -11.54
CA VAL A 94 13.97 -24.51 -10.57
C VAL A 94 12.63 -25.02 -10.06
N GLU A 95 12.61 -26.28 -9.65
CA GLU A 95 11.50 -26.90 -8.92
C GLU A 95 12.04 -27.66 -7.71
N VAL A 96 11.15 -28.03 -6.79
CA VAL A 96 11.48 -28.91 -5.67
C VAL A 96 10.87 -30.28 -5.93
N ARG A 97 11.71 -31.31 -6.04
CA ARG A 97 11.26 -32.71 -6.03
C ARG A 97 11.02 -33.12 -4.59
N ALA A 98 9.75 -33.30 -4.24
CA ALA A 98 9.35 -33.56 -2.86
C ALA A 98 9.61 -35.02 -2.49
N SER A 99 10.27 -35.22 -1.35
CA SER A 99 10.42 -36.51 -0.68
C SER A 99 9.39 -36.71 0.43
N ALA A 100 8.86 -35.62 0.99
CA ALA A 100 7.83 -35.69 2.03
C ALA A 100 6.91 -34.47 1.99
N ILE A 101 5.65 -34.69 2.37
CA ILE A 101 4.65 -33.64 2.56
C ILE A 101 3.84 -33.88 3.83
N LYS A 102 3.52 -32.80 4.53
CA LYS A 102 2.63 -32.81 5.68
C LYS A 102 1.60 -31.70 5.56
N VAL A 103 0.32 -32.05 5.68
CA VAL A 103 -0.77 -31.07 5.82
C VAL A 103 -0.76 -30.50 7.25
N VAL A 104 -0.71 -29.18 7.37
CA VAL A 104 -0.70 -28.47 8.67
C VAL A 104 -2.07 -27.93 9.00
N GLY A 105 -2.83 -27.50 8.00
CA GLY A 105 -4.19 -27.02 8.15
C GLY A 105 -4.99 -27.29 6.89
N PRO A 106 -6.12 -28.01 6.96
CA PRO A 106 -6.98 -28.21 5.80
C PRO A 106 -7.54 -26.86 5.34
N ALA A 107 -7.72 -26.69 4.04
CA ALA A 107 -8.43 -25.55 3.49
C ALA A 107 -9.80 -25.99 2.96
N VAL A 108 -10.84 -25.31 3.46
CA VAL A 108 -12.12 -25.24 2.75
C VAL A 108 -11.87 -24.49 1.45
N ILE A 109 -12.55 -24.89 0.38
CA ILE A 109 -12.48 -24.22 -0.92
C ILE A 109 -12.71 -22.72 -0.70
N PRO A 110 -11.77 -21.85 -1.11
CA PRO A 110 -11.84 -20.43 -0.79
C PRO A 110 -12.99 -19.77 -1.54
N VAL A 111 -13.79 -18.96 -0.82
CA VAL A 111 -14.95 -18.24 -1.39
C VAL A 111 -14.54 -17.24 -2.46
N ILE A 112 -13.31 -16.70 -2.36
CA ILE A 112 -12.69 -15.89 -3.40
C ILE A 112 -11.39 -16.55 -3.88
N PRO A 113 -11.13 -16.62 -5.20
CA PRO A 113 -9.93 -17.26 -5.72
C PRO A 113 -8.71 -16.39 -5.44
N VAL A 114 -7.73 -16.94 -4.72
CA VAL A 114 -6.41 -16.30 -4.55
C VAL A 114 -5.52 -16.59 -5.76
N ALA A 115 -5.60 -17.80 -6.31
CA ALA A 115 -4.95 -18.15 -7.57
C ALA A 115 -5.80 -17.73 -8.76
N ARG A 116 -5.26 -16.85 -9.60
CA ARG A 116 -5.98 -16.23 -10.72
C ARG A 116 -5.15 -16.27 -12.00
N GLY A 117 -5.81 -16.50 -13.12
CA GLY A 117 -5.25 -16.37 -14.45
C GLY A 117 -4.95 -14.90 -14.81
N LYS A 118 -4.13 -14.71 -15.84
CA LYS A 118 -3.93 -13.38 -16.42
C LYS A 118 -5.25 -12.91 -17.04
N GLY A 119 -5.69 -11.71 -16.67
CA GLY A 119 -6.94 -11.14 -17.17
C GLY A 119 -8.20 -11.53 -16.39
N ASP A 120 -8.10 -12.41 -15.39
CA ASP A 120 -9.23 -12.75 -14.53
C ASP A 120 -9.71 -11.52 -13.77
N GLN A 121 -11.01 -11.23 -13.88
CA GLN A 121 -11.63 -10.15 -13.12
C GLN A 121 -11.57 -10.43 -11.62
N LEU A 122 -11.45 -9.35 -10.84
CA LEU A 122 -11.55 -9.46 -9.40
C LEU A 122 -12.99 -9.77 -8.99
N PRO A 123 -13.19 -10.59 -7.94
CA PRO A 123 -14.48 -10.65 -7.28
C PRO A 123 -14.94 -9.26 -6.84
N ALA A 124 -16.26 -9.09 -6.72
CA ALA A 124 -16.88 -7.87 -6.22
C ALA A 124 -16.21 -7.40 -4.93
N GLU A 125 -16.02 -6.09 -4.80
CA GLU A 125 -15.32 -5.50 -3.66
C GLU A 125 -15.89 -5.89 -2.32
N GLU A 126 -17.22 -5.90 -2.20
CA GLU A 126 -17.92 -6.31 -0.99
C GLU A 126 -17.50 -7.71 -0.52
N LEU A 127 -17.43 -8.67 -1.46
CA LEU A 127 -17.01 -10.04 -1.15
C LEU A 127 -15.54 -10.10 -0.73
N ARG A 128 -14.69 -9.29 -1.38
CA ARG A 128 -13.27 -9.16 -1.01
C ARG A 128 -13.07 -8.57 0.38
N LEU A 129 -13.86 -7.56 0.75
CA LEU A 129 -13.84 -6.96 2.08
C LEU A 129 -14.39 -7.93 3.14
N LYS A 130 -15.46 -8.67 2.84
CA LYS A 130 -15.99 -9.72 3.72
C LYS A 130 -14.97 -10.83 3.99
N HIS A 131 -14.21 -11.22 2.96
CA HIS A 131 -13.17 -12.25 3.05
C HIS A 131 -11.77 -11.64 3.00
N ARG A 132 -11.54 -10.52 3.70
CA ARG A 132 -10.29 -9.74 3.61
C ARG A 132 -9.03 -10.55 3.89
N ILE A 133 -9.10 -11.54 4.78
CA ILE A 133 -7.97 -12.45 5.07
C ILE A 133 -7.49 -13.16 3.80
N LEU A 134 -8.40 -13.60 2.92
CA LEU A 134 -8.05 -14.24 1.66
C LEU A 134 -7.58 -13.21 0.63
N ASP A 135 -8.23 -12.05 0.56
CA ASP A 135 -7.84 -10.97 -0.37
C ASP A 135 -6.41 -10.49 -0.08
N LEU A 136 -6.03 -10.40 1.20
CA LEU A 136 -4.67 -10.06 1.66
C LEU A 136 -3.59 -11.11 1.30
N ARG A 137 -3.97 -12.30 0.81
CA ARG A 137 -3.01 -13.29 0.30
C ARG A 137 -2.56 -12.98 -1.14
N ARG A 138 -3.23 -12.07 -1.81
CA ARG A 138 -2.90 -11.69 -3.18
C ARG A 138 -1.57 -10.93 -3.23
N PRO A 139 -0.70 -11.22 -4.22
CA PRO A 139 0.59 -10.55 -4.35
C PRO A 139 0.48 -9.03 -4.43
N GLU A 140 -0.56 -8.50 -5.09
CA GLU A 140 -0.70 -7.04 -5.26
C GLU A 140 -0.96 -6.31 -3.94
N LEU A 141 -1.83 -6.87 -3.09
CA LEU A 141 -2.11 -6.27 -1.77
C LEU A 141 -0.96 -6.50 -0.78
N GLN A 142 -0.26 -7.63 -0.86
CA GLN A 142 0.95 -7.85 -0.07
C GLN A 142 2.04 -6.83 -0.44
N ALA A 143 2.27 -6.61 -1.74
CA ALA A 143 3.22 -5.62 -2.23
C ALA A 143 2.87 -4.22 -1.70
N ASN A 144 1.60 -3.81 -1.74
CA ASN A 144 1.16 -2.52 -1.22
C ASN A 144 1.44 -2.36 0.29
N LEU A 145 1.15 -3.39 1.10
CA LEU A 145 1.38 -3.34 2.54
C LEU A 145 2.86 -3.38 2.92
N ILE A 146 3.66 -4.17 2.20
CA ILE A 146 5.12 -4.24 2.37
C ILE A 146 5.75 -2.91 1.96
N MET A 147 5.34 -2.33 0.83
CA MET A 147 5.78 -1.00 0.38
C MET A 147 5.42 0.05 1.42
N ARG A 148 4.17 0.07 1.92
CA ARG A 148 3.76 0.98 3.00
C ARG A 148 4.67 0.84 4.22
N HIS A 149 4.97 -0.38 4.65
CA HIS A 149 5.90 -0.62 5.75
C HIS A 149 7.28 -0.01 5.47
N GLN A 150 7.87 -0.29 4.31
CA GLN A 150 9.19 0.22 3.92
C GLN A 150 9.23 1.75 3.87
N LEU A 151 8.22 2.37 3.24
CA LEU A 151 8.09 3.82 3.17
C LEU A 151 7.99 4.47 4.55
N LEU A 152 7.26 3.87 5.50
CA LEU A 152 7.20 4.39 6.87
C LEU A 152 8.55 4.31 7.59
N GLN A 153 9.38 3.28 7.32
CA GLN A 153 10.73 3.22 7.88
C GLN A 153 11.65 4.27 7.27
N VAL A 154 11.54 4.52 5.95
CA VAL A 154 12.29 5.57 5.27
C VAL A 154 11.89 6.95 5.79
N ALA A 155 10.59 7.20 5.97
CA ALA A 155 10.10 8.44 6.57
C ALA A 155 10.72 8.65 7.96
N ARG A 156 10.65 7.65 8.84
CA ARG A 156 11.25 7.73 10.19
C ARG A 156 12.73 8.06 10.15
N ASN A 157 13.51 7.28 9.39
CA ASN A 157 14.95 7.49 9.29
C ASN A 157 15.28 8.88 8.75
N THR A 158 14.57 9.33 7.70
CA THR A 158 14.78 10.67 7.13
C THR A 158 14.46 11.77 8.13
N MET A 159 13.35 11.64 8.87
CA MET A 159 12.99 12.61 9.91
C MET A 159 14.00 12.63 11.06
N THR A 160 14.48 11.46 11.50
CA THR A 160 15.55 11.33 12.51
C THR A 160 16.85 11.97 12.04
N ASP A 161 17.26 11.75 10.79
CA ASP A 161 18.46 12.36 10.21
C ASP A 161 18.35 13.90 10.12
N LEU A 162 17.11 14.42 9.97
CA LEU A 162 16.80 15.85 10.01
C LEU A 162 16.63 16.42 11.44
N GLY A 163 16.90 15.62 12.47
CA GLY A 163 16.87 16.02 13.88
C GLY A 163 15.48 16.06 14.51
N PHE A 164 14.47 15.47 13.87
CA PHE A 164 13.12 15.39 14.44
C PHE A 164 12.97 14.23 15.44
N LEU A 165 12.18 14.45 16.48
CA LEU A 165 11.85 13.47 17.51
C LEU A 165 10.48 12.85 17.24
N GLU A 166 10.39 11.51 17.19
CA GLU A 166 9.09 10.80 17.13
C GLU A 166 8.47 10.80 18.53
N ILE A 167 7.46 11.63 18.78
CA ILE A 167 6.81 11.73 20.09
C ILE A 167 5.35 11.30 19.96
N GLU A 168 4.91 10.36 20.80
CA GLU A 168 3.53 9.91 20.80
C GLU A 168 2.63 10.88 21.57
N THR A 169 1.49 11.25 20.97
CA THR A 169 0.48 12.10 21.59
C THR A 169 -0.78 11.31 21.96
N PRO A 170 -1.53 11.72 23.01
CA PRO A 170 -2.77 11.04 23.41
C PRO A 170 -3.85 10.97 22.32
N ILE A 171 -4.59 9.85 22.30
CA ILE A 171 -5.74 9.62 21.41
C ILE A 171 -7.07 9.99 22.07
N LEU A 172 -7.18 9.96 23.40
CA LEU A 172 -8.38 10.39 24.10
C LEU A 172 -8.22 11.84 24.50
N THR A 173 -8.73 12.75 23.68
CA THR A 173 -8.56 14.20 23.84
C THR A 173 -9.86 14.89 24.26
N LYS A 174 -9.80 16.19 24.51
CA LYS A 174 -11.00 17.01 24.69
C LYS A 174 -11.61 17.30 23.30
N PRO A 175 -12.95 17.32 23.15
CA PRO A 175 -13.60 17.73 21.91
C PRO A 175 -13.31 19.20 21.58
N THR A 176 -13.13 19.50 20.29
CA THR A 176 -12.90 20.85 19.76
C THR A 176 -13.98 21.21 18.74
N PRO A 177 -14.81 22.25 18.98
CA PRO A 177 -16.04 22.49 18.22
C PRO A 177 -15.85 23.13 16.82
N GLU A 178 -14.63 23.50 16.42
CA GLU A 178 -14.40 24.33 15.22
C GLU A 178 -14.02 23.53 13.96
N GLY A 179 -13.70 22.24 14.10
CA GLY A 179 -13.22 21.37 13.02
C GLY A 179 -14.29 20.50 12.36
N ALA A 180 -13.86 19.34 11.85
CA ALA A 180 -14.79 18.28 11.44
C ALA A 180 -15.55 17.73 12.67
N ARG A 181 -16.49 16.81 12.49
CA ARG A 181 -17.11 16.12 13.63
C ARG A 181 -16.12 15.13 14.24
N ASP A 182 -16.09 15.10 15.58
CA ASP A 182 -15.27 14.18 16.37
C ASP A 182 -16.03 12.88 16.64
N TYR A 183 -15.31 11.75 16.62
CA TYR A 183 -15.81 10.53 17.26
C TYR A 183 -15.73 10.67 18.77
N LEU A 184 -16.84 10.41 19.47
CA LEU A 184 -16.93 10.51 20.92
C LEU A 184 -16.73 9.16 21.60
N VAL A 185 -15.98 9.16 22.69
CA VAL A 185 -15.77 7.99 23.57
C VAL A 185 -16.32 8.31 24.96
N PRO A 186 -17.42 7.68 25.40
CA PRO A 186 -18.02 7.97 26.69
C PRO A 186 -17.10 7.57 27.85
N SER A 187 -16.98 8.44 28.87
CA SER A 187 -16.19 8.16 30.05
C SER A 187 -16.99 7.36 31.08
N ARG A 188 -16.50 6.16 31.44
CA ARG A 188 -17.06 5.38 32.55
C ARG A 188 -16.89 6.07 33.90
N VAL A 189 -15.79 6.81 34.07
CA VAL A 189 -15.39 7.41 35.37
C VAL A 189 -16.04 8.78 35.59
N HIS A 190 -16.34 9.51 34.52
CA HIS A 190 -16.95 10.83 34.58
C HIS A 190 -18.31 10.80 33.86
N PRO A 191 -19.41 10.45 34.55
CA PRO A 191 -20.74 10.36 33.95
C PRO A 191 -21.14 11.67 33.26
N GLY A 192 -21.70 11.55 32.05
CA GLY A 192 -22.09 12.70 31.22
C GLY A 192 -20.93 13.39 30.48
N GLN A 193 -19.69 12.90 30.63
CA GLN A 193 -18.53 13.43 29.92
C GLN A 193 -17.99 12.45 28.88
N PHE A 194 -17.38 13.01 27.83
CA PHE A 194 -16.88 12.27 26.68
C PHE A 194 -15.46 12.73 26.36
N TYR A 195 -14.63 11.78 25.92
CA TYR A 195 -13.42 12.08 25.16
C TYR A 195 -13.78 12.21 23.68
N ALA A 196 -12.91 12.86 22.92
CA ALA A 196 -12.94 12.90 21.47
C ALA A 196 -11.68 12.19 20.92
N LEU A 197 -11.83 11.50 19.79
CA LEU A 197 -10.68 11.00 19.02
C LEU A 197 -10.11 12.14 18.14
N PRO A 198 -8.79 12.33 18.08
CA PRO A 198 -8.19 13.49 17.43
C PRO A 198 -8.29 13.42 15.92
N GLN A 199 -8.62 14.56 15.31
CA GLN A 199 -8.56 14.75 13.85
C GLN A 199 -7.12 14.92 13.35
N SER A 200 -6.24 15.35 14.24
CA SER A 200 -4.78 15.49 14.10
C SER A 200 -4.18 15.78 15.49
N PRO A 201 -2.86 15.60 15.69
CA PRO A 201 -2.19 15.97 16.94
C PRO A 201 -1.91 17.48 17.07
N GLN A 202 -2.67 18.35 16.38
CA GLN A 202 -2.41 19.79 16.24
C GLN A 202 -2.16 20.52 17.57
N ILE A 203 -2.96 20.28 18.61
CA ILE A 203 -2.77 20.97 19.90
C ILE A 203 -1.47 20.48 20.56
N TYR A 204 -1.20 19.17 20.51
CA TYR A 204 -0.04 18.59 21.17
C TYR A 204 1.27 18.98 20.50
N LYS A 205 1.34 19.02 19.17
CA LYS A 205 2.55 19.47 18.47
C LYS A 205 2.90 20.92 18.81
N GLN A 206 1.90 21.79 18.97
CA GLN A 206 2.10 23.16 19.43
C GLN A 206 2.60 23.22 20.88
N LEU A 207 2.02 22.40 21.78
CA LEU A 207 2.53 22.29 23.16
C LEU A 207 3.99 21.82 23.21
N LEU A 208 4.39 20.91 22.32
CA LEU A 208 5.76 20.44 22.21
C LEU A 208 6.71 21.54 21.72
N MET A 209 6.27 22.40 20.81
CA MET A 209 7.07 23.57 20.42
C MET A 209 7.26 24.53 21.59
N VAL A 210 6.19 24.84 22.34
CA VAL A 210 6.26 25.67 23.56
C VAL A 210 7.15 25.04 24.64
N ALA A 211 7.14 23.71 24.75
CA ALA A 211 7.96 22.98 25.71
C ALA A 211 9.45 22.86 25.30
N GLY A 212 9.85 23.39 24.14
CA GLY A 212 11.25 23.47 23.72
C GLY A 212 11.80 22.21 23.05
N TYR A 213 10.94 21.34 22.49
CA TYR A 213 11.40 20.14 21.76
C TYR A 213 12.02 20.44 20.39
N ASP A 214 11.90 21.68 19.91
CA ASP A 214 12.45 22.22 18.65
C ASP A 214 11.93 21.57 17.36
N ARG A 215 11.97 20.25 17.23
CA ARG A 215 11.57 19.48 16.04
C ARG A 215 10.83 18.20 16.43
N TYR A 216 9.55 18.16 16.10
CA TYR A 216 8.65 17.07 16.42
C TYR A 216 8.10 16.42 15.15
N PHE A 217 7.98 15.10 15.15
CA PHE A 217 7.14 14.40 14.20
C PHE A 217 6.39 13.23 14.83
N GLN A 218 5.34 12.77 14.16
CA GLN A 218 4.62 11.56 14.55
C GLN A 218 3.92 10.94 13.34
N ILE A 219 3.99 9.61 13.23
CA ILE A 219 3.09 8.86 12.34
C ILE A 219 1.79 8.59 13.11
N ALA A 220 0.88 9.56 13.09
CA ALA A 220 -0.29 9.61 13.95
C ALA A 220 -1.53 8.93 13.32
N ARG A 221 -2.33 8.26 14.15
CA ARG A 221 -3.70 7.84 13.78
C ARG A 221 -4.66 9.01 14.02
N CYS A 222 -5.46 9.30 13.00
CA CYS A 222 -6.38 10.43 12.96
C CYS A 222 -7.78 9.95 12.61
N PHE A 223 -8.79 10.61 13.15
CA PHE A 223 -10.17 10.19 13.10
C PHE A 223 -11.07 11.35 12.65
N ARG A 224 -11.99 11.12 11.72
CA ARG A 224 -12.95 12.13 11.26
C ARG A 224 -14.33 11.51 11.07
N ASP A 225 -15.34 12.06 11.73
CA ASP A 225 -16.74 11.65 11.59
C ASP A 225 -17.46 12.40 10.45
N GLU A 226 -16.90 12.28 9.25
CA GLU A 226 -17.42 12.88 8.02
C GLU A 226 -17.93 11.82 7.04
N ASP A 227 -18.76 12.24 6.09
CA ASP A 227 -19.20 11.37 5.01
C ASP A 227 -18.01 10.83 4.22
N LEU A 228 -18.06 9.53 3.95
CA LEU A 228 -17.02 8.81 3.23
C LEU A 228 -16.99 9.22 1.76
N ARG A 229 -15.79 9.18 1.18
CA ARG A 229 -15.54 9.35 -0.25
C ARG A 229 -14.58 8.25 -0.71
N ALA A 230 -14.36 8.15 -2.01
CA ALA A 230 -13.46 7.15 -2.60
C ALA A 230 -12.06 7.13 -1.95
N ASP A 231 -11.56 8.28 -1.50
CA ASP A 231 -10.24 8.49 -0.90
C ASP A 231 -10.30 8.87 0.60
N ARG A 232 -11.46 8.78 1.24
CA ARG A 232 -11.68 9.26 2.61
C ARG A 232 -12.24 8.15 3.49
N GLN A 233 -11.43 7.74 4.47
CA GLN A 233 -11.78 6.76 5.50
C GLN A 233 -11.95 7.45 6.86
N PRO A 234 -12.77 6.90 7.77
CA PRO A 234 -13.02 7.52 9.07
C PRO A 234 -11.79 7.47 9.97
N GLU A 235 -10.94 6.46 9.79
CA GLU A 235 -9.62 6.35 10.40
C GLU A 235 -8.55 6.39 9.30
N PHE A 236 -7.55 7.25 9.46
CA PHE A 236 -6.42 7.36 8.54
C PHE A 236 -5.13 7.67 9.31
N THR A 237 -4.00 7.54 8.61
CA THR A 237 -2.67 7.81 9.18
C THR A 237 -2.08 9.05 8.54
N GLN A 238 -1.55 9.95 9.36
CA GLN A 238 -0.80 11.13 8.91
C GLN A 238 0.65 11.02 9.33
N ILE A 239 1.55 11.61 8.55
CA ILE A 239 2.89 11.99 9.01
C ILE A 239 2.74 13.44 9.42
N ASP A 240 2.61 13.69 10.71
CA ASP A 240 2.51 15.03 11.27
C ASP A 240 3.90 15.50 11.71
N LEU A 241 4.20 16.77 11.50
CA LEU A 241 5.47 17.38 11.87
C LEU A 241 5.25 18.82 12.32
N GLU A 242 6.13 19.31 13.18
CA GLU A 242 6.18 20.69 13.65
C GLU A 242 7.63 21.06 14.01
N ALA A 243 8.04 22.30 13.75
CA ALA A 243 9.37 22.80 14.10
C ALA A 243 9.32 24.24 14.61
N SER A 244 10.25 24.59 15.52
CA SER A 244 10.40 25.92 16.11
C SER A 244 11.44 26.74 15.35
N PHE A 245 11.30 28.07 15.36
CA PHE A 245 12.27 29.02 14.77
C PHE A 245 12.57 28.79 13.27
N VAL A 246 11.59 28.28 12.53
CA VAL A 246 11.71 28.00 11.08
C VAL A 246 10.89 28.98 10.25
N SER A 247 11.32 29.22 9.03
CA SER A 247 10.55 29.89 7.99
C SER A 247 9.67 28.90 7.20
N GLN A 248 8.82 29.43 6.33
CA GLN A 248 8.07 28.61 5.37
C GLN A 248 8.99 27.77 4.46
N GLU A 249 10.12 28.32 4.01
CA GLU A 249 11.04 27.64 3.09
C GLU A 249 11.73 26.45 3.77
N ASP A 250 12.07 26.58 5.05
CA ASP A 250 12.66 25.50 5.83
C ASP A 250 11.71 24.30 5.94
N VAL A 251 10.42 24.57 6.23
CA VAL A 251 9.39 23.52 6.31
C VAL A 251 9.17 22.86 4.95
N GLN A 252 9.10 23.65 3.88
CA GLN A 252 8.99 23.11 2.52
C GLN A 252 10.19 22.22 2.17
N HIS A 253 11.40 22.63 2.53
CA HIS A 253 12.62 21.85 2.27
C HIS A 253 12.62 20.52 3.03
N VAL A 254 12.16 20.50 4.29
CA VAL A 254 11.99 19.25 5.05
C VAL A 254 11.00 18.31 4.34
N VAL A 255 9.84 18.83 3.94
CA VAL A 255 8.81 18.04 3.24
C VAL A 255 9.33 17.52 1.89
N GLU A 256 10.01 18.36 1.10
CA GLU A 256 10.65 17.96 -0.16
C GLU A 256 11.66 16.83 0.06
N THR A 257 12.53 16.96 1.07
CA THR A 257 13.55 15.96 1.42
C THR A 257 12.92 14.61 1.76
N VAL A 258 11.87 14.60 2.58
CA VAL A 258 11.14 13.38 2.95
C VAL A 258 10.48 12.77 1.71
N LEU A 259 9.80 13.56 0.88
CA LEU A 259 9.14 13.05 -0.32
C LEU A 259 10.14 12.48 -1.32
N VAL A 260 11.29 13.13 -1.55
CA VAL A 260 12.37 12.60 -2.41
C VAL A 260 12.87 11.26 -1.89
N ALA A 261 13.11 11.13 -0.59
CA ALA A 261 13.56 9.87 0.00
C ALA A 261 12.52 8.74 -0.18
N LEU A 262 11.24 9.05 0.02
CA LEU A 262 10.14 8.10 -0.16
C LEU A 262 10.02 7.63 -1.61
N TRP A 263 10.04 8.57 -2.58
CA TRP A 263 9.97 8.24 -4.01
C TRP A 263 11.19 7.43 -4.47
N LYS A 264 12.38 7.80 -4.01
CA LYS A 264 13.61 7.04 -4.28
C LYS A 264 13.53 5.60 -3.75
N SER A 265 12.98 5.42 -2.55
CA SER A 265 12.74 4.07 -1.99
C SER A 265 11.72 3.27 -2.79
N ALA A 266 10.79 3.92 -3.47
CA ALA A 266 9.85 3.28 -4.38
C ALA A 266 10.42 3.03 -5.79
N GLY A 267 11.70 3.36 -6.03
CA GLY A 267 12.38 3.15 -7.31
C GLY A 267 12.18 4.28 -8.32
N HIS A 268 11.80 5.48 -7.86
CA HIS A 268 11.55 6.63 -8.70
C HIS A 268 12.43 7.81 -8.30
N GLU A 269 13.00 8.50 -9.27
CA GLU A 269 13.71 9.76 -9.06
C GLU A 269 12.77 10.92 -9.38
N ILE A 270 12.67 11.89 -8.46
CA ILE A 270 11.88 13.11 -8.65
C ILE A 270 12.80 14.33 -8.57
N PRO A 271 12.69 15.29 -9.51
CA PRO A 271 13.54 16.46 -9.53
C PRO A 271 13.20 17.43 -8.40
N THR A 272 14.21 18.14 -7.90
CA THR A 272 14.09 19.23 -6.95
C THR A 272 14.78 20.50 -7.47
N PRO A 273 14.36 21.70 -7.01
CA PRO A 273 13.23 21.97 -6.11
C PRO A 273 11.88 21.70 -6.79
N PHE A 274 10.83 21.44 -6.00
CA PHE A 274 9.50 21.25 -6.58
C PHE A 274 8.97 22.57 -7.17
N PRO A 275 8.25 22.54 -8.31
CA PRO A 275 7.60 23.72 -8.86
C PRO A 275 6.65 24.34 -7.83
N ARG A 276 6.75 25.65 -7.66
CA ARG A 276 5.91 26.41 -6.73
C ARG A 276 4.92 27.26 -7.52
N LEU A 277 3.64 27.12 -7.18
CA LEU A 277 2.57 27.97 -7.68
C LEU A 277 1.93 28.66 -6.48
N THR A 278 1.72 29.95 -6.59
CA THR A 278 0.81 30.65 -5.69
C THR A 278 -0.61 30.11 -5.91
N TRP A 279 -1.45 30.24 -4.88
CA TRP A 279 -2.87 29.90 -5.01
C TRP A 279 -3.52 30.62 -6.19
N ARG A 280 -3.18 31.90 -6.41
CA ARG A 280 -3.70 32.68 -7.53
C ARG A 280 -3.28 32.08 -8.87
N GLU A 281 -2.01 31.74 -9.06
CA GLU A 281 -1.55 31.10 -10.30
C GLU A 281 -2.24 29.76 -10.54
N ALA A 282 -2.39 28.93 -9.51
CA ALA A 282 -3.08 27.64 -9.61
C ALA A 282 -4.54 27.82 -10.05
N MET A 283 -5.27 28.75 -9.43
CA MET A 283 -6.66 29.03 -9.76
C MET A 283 -6.83 29.72 -11.12
N GLU A 284 -5.90 30.60 -11.52
CA GLU A 284 -5.95 31.31 -12.81
C GLU A 284 -5.55 30.42 -13.99
N ARG A 285 -4.57 29.52 -13.82
CA ARG A 285 -4.06 28.68 -14.90
C ARG A 285 -4.70 27.29 -14.95
N PHE A 286 -5.32 26.82 -13.87
CA PHE A 286 -5.85 25.45 -13.81
C PHE A 286 -7.24 25.33 -13.17
N GLY A 287 -7.75 26.39 -12.53
CA GLY A 287 -9.07 26.38 -11.90
C GLY A 287 -9.18 25.52 -10.65
N VAL A 288 -8.07 25.00 -10.14
CA VAL A 288 -7.99 24.14 -8.96
C VAL A 288 -6.69 24.40 -8.19
N ASP A 289 -6.71 24.25 -6.87
CA ASP A 289 -5.58 24.46 -5.97
C ASP A 289 -4.60 23.27 -5.88
N LYS A 290 -4.92 22.16 -6.57
CA LYS A 290 -4.11 20.94 -6.69
C LYS A 290 -4.03 20.48 -8.16
N PRO A 291 -3.45 21.30 -9.05
CA PRO A 291 -3.47 21.03 -10.48
C PRO A 291 -2.66 19.79 -10.85
N ASP A 292 -3.09 19.10 -11.90
CA ASP A 292 -2.33 18.01 -12.50
C ASP A 292 -1.39 18.56 -13.57
N LEU A 293 -0.15 18.81 -13.18
CA LEU A 293 0.89 19.41 -14.05
C LEU A 293 1.43 18.45 -15.12
N ARG A 294 0.91 17.21 -15.21
CA ARG A 294 1.31 16.27 -16.27
C ARG A 294 0.67 16.60 -17.61
N TYR A 295 -0.39 17.41 -17.61
CA TYR A 295 -1.12 17.84 -18.81
C TYR A 295 -0.92 19.34 -19.04
N GLY A 296 -0.77 19.74 -20.30
CA GLY A 296 -0.47 21.13 -20.70
C GLY A 296 -1.68 22.00 -21.06
N THR A 297 -2.90 21.62 -20.63
CA THR A 297 -4.12 22.39 -20.89
C THR A 297 -4.33 23.42 -19.79
N GLU A 298 -3.60 24.53 -19.89
CA GLU A 298 -3.78 25.69 -19.02
C GLU A 298 -4.96 26.55 -19.48
N ILE A 299 -5.58 27.23 -18.52
CA ILE A 299 -6.66 28.20 -18.73
C ILE A 299 -6.01 29.58 -18.96
N GLU A 300 -6.42 30.26 -20.02
CA GLU A 300 -6.00 31.63 -20.33
C GLU A 300 -7.15 32.63 -20.14
N ASP A 301 -6.80 33.91 -19.93
CA ASP A 301 -7.79 35.00 -19.92
C ASP A 301 -7.96 35.54 -21.34
N LEU A 302 -9.11 35.23 -21.93
CA LEU A 302 -9.47 35.60 -23.29
C LEU A 302 -10.38 36.84 -23.34
N SER A 303 -10.57 37.54 -22.20
CA SER A 303 -11.49 38.68 -22.10
C SER A 303 -11.13 39.80 -23.08
N THR A 304 -9.85 39.97 -23.39
CA THR A 304 -9.35 40.99 -24.35
C THR A 304 -9.69 40.67 -25.82
N LEU A 305 -10.06 39.42 -26.11
CA LEU A 305 -10.45 38.98 -27.45
C LEU A 305 -11.95 39.21 -27.73
N VAL A 306 -12.73 39.62 -26.73
CA VAL A 306 -14.17 39.89 -26.86
C VAL A 306 -14.38 41.26 -27.52
N GLY A 307 -14.57 41.26 -28.84
CA GLY A 307 -14.90 42.45 -29.62
C GLY A 307 -16.39 42.80 -29.64
N GLU A 308 -16.74 43.90 -30.33
CA GLU A 308 -18.11 44.38 -30.47
C GLU A 308 -19.04 43.36 -31.17
N ASP A 309 -18.49 42.52 -32.05
CA ASP A 309 -19.26 41.51 -32.81
C ASP A 309 -19.55 40.22 -32.00
N ALA A 310 -19.04 40.10 -30.77
CA ALA A 310 -19.21 38.90 -29.95
C ALA A 310 -20.68 38.62 -29.56
N ALA A 311 -20.98 37.40 -29.10
CA ALA A 311 -22.32 37.10 -28.62
C ALA A 311 -22.72 38.04 -27.44
N PRO A 312 -23.98 38.52 -27.35
CA PRO A 312 -24.40 39.48 -26.33
C PRO A 312 -24.06 39.05 -24.89
N PHE A 313 -24.27 37.78 -24.56
CA PHE A 313 -23.99 37.26 -23.21
C PHE A 313 -22.52 37.36 -22.80
N LEU A 314 -21.58 37.31 -23.76
CA LEU A 314 -20.15 37.50 -23.49
C LEU A 314 -19.84 38.97 -23.20
N ARG A 315 -20.36 39.88 -24.04
CA ARG A 315 -20.17 41.33 -23.83
C ARG A 315 -20.79 41.80 -22.52
N ASP A 316 -22.01 41.34 -22.22
CA ASP A 316 -22.72 41.69 -20.99
C ASP A 316 -21.98 41.18 -19.74
N ALA A 317 -21.44 39.96 -19.80
CA ALA A 317 -20.64 39.39 -18.72
C ALA A 317 -19.35 40.18 -18.48
N ILE A 318 -18.62 40.57 -19.54
CA ILE A 318 -17.41 41.40 -19.42
C ILE A 318 -17.75 42.80 -18.90
N ALA A 319 -18.81 43.43 -19.42
CA ALA A 319 -19.24 44.76 -18.97
C ALA A 319 -19.66 44.79 -17.49
N ALA A 320 -20.18 43.67 -16.97
CA ALA A 320 -20.50 43.48 -15.55
C ALA A 320 -19.27 43.18 -14.66
N GLY A 321 -18.05 43.20 -15.21
CA GLY A 321 -16.81 42.90 -14.49
C GLY A 321 -16.44 41.40 -14.44
N GLY A 322 -17.13 40.56 -15.22
CA GLY A 322 -16.80 39.16 -15.42
C GLY A 322 -15.54 38.98 -16.29
N ARG A 323 -15.06 37.74 -16.38
CA ARG A 323 -13.90 37.36 -17.21
C ARG A 323 -14.23 36.15 -18.07
N LEU A 324 -13.79 36.17 -19.32
CA LEU A 324 -13.84 35.01 -20.21
C LEU A 324 -12.54 34.23 -20.07
N ARG A 325 -12.63 33.01 -19.56
CA ARG A 325 -11.48 32.13 -19.34
C ARG A 325 -11.72 30.79 -20.03
N GLY A 326 -10.71 30.26 -20.72
CA GLY A 326 -10.82 29.03 -21.50
C GLY A 326 -9.47 28.51 -21.95
#